data_AF-A0A956Y4X1-F1
#
_entry.id   AF-A0A956Y4X1-F1
#
_cell.length_a   1.000
_cell.length_b   1.000
_cell.length_c   1.000
_cell.angle_alpha   90.00
_cell.angle_beta   90.00
_cell.angle_gamma   90.00
#
_symmetry.space_group_name_H-M   'P 1'
#
loop_
_entity.id
_entity.type
_entity.pdbx_description
1 polymer ?
#
loop_
_entity_poly.entity_id
_entity_poly.type
_entity_poly.pdbx_seq_one_letter_code
_entity_poly.pdbx_strand_id
1 'polypeptide(L)'
;ETGVPTDAYGLDQAVADGHLVPPVAISVPLKFQREGIKYDDLPEDEKEQWDSLEWSEDGTAPAAVDPEALNSWLFNQDTVDKVLETLMTKGQKVAGGDRLGKTIIFAKNNDHADFIADRFDKNYPHYKGHFARVVTYKTEYAQSIIDDFSAKEKMPHIAVSVDMLDTGIDVPEIVNLVFFKVVRSKTKFWQMLGRGTRLCKDLFGPGDDK
;
A
#
# COMPACT_ATOMS: atom_id res chain seq x y z
N GLU A 1 18.60 -3.95 34.81
CA GLU A 1 18.86 -2.68 34.12
C GLU A 1 17.55 -2.13 33.62
N THR A 2 17.25 -0.88 33.97
CA THR A 2 16.06 -0.17 33.51
C THR A 2 16.25 0.16 32.04
N GLY A 3 15.64 -0.64 31.15
CA GLY A 3 15.66 -0.52 29.69
C GLY A 3 14.97 0.74 29.15
N VAL A 4 15.30 1.89 29.74
CA VAL A 4 14.85 3.21 29.31
C VAL A 4 15.85 3.68 28.25
N PRO A 5 15.39 4.07 27.04
CA PRO A 5 16.25 4.61 26.01
C PRO A 5 17.00 5.85 26.53
N THR A 6 18.31 5.91 26.30
CA THR A 6 19.15 7.05 26.70
C THR A 6 18.81 8.32 25.92
N ASP A 7 18.24 8.17 24.72
CA ASP A 7 17.79 9.26 23.86
C ASP A 7 16.64 8.77 22.96
N ALA A 8 15.72 9.65 22.59
CA ALA A 8 14.55 9.33 21.77
C ALA A 8 14.25 10.47 20.80
N TYR A 9 14.70 10.31 19.56
CA TYR A 9 14.42 11.24 18.47
C TYR A 9 13.18 10.77 17.69
N GLY A 10 12.04 11.41 17.93
CA GLY A 10 10.74 11.03 17.36
C GLY A 10 10.54 11.55 15.93
N LEU A 11 9.56 10.98 15.21
CA LEU A 11 9.19 11.44 13.86
C LEU A 11 8.83 12.94 13.86
N ASP A 12 8.03 13.37 14.83
CA ASP A 12 7.57 14.77 14.88
C ASP A 12 8.74 15.75 15.04
N GLN A 13 9.76 15.35 15.80
CA GLN A 13 11.00 16.12 15.95
C GLN A 13 11.83 16.11 14.66
N ALA A 14 11.96 14.95 14.00
CA ALA A 14 12.65 14.82 12.72
C ALA A 14 11.98 15.64 11.60
N VAL A 15 10.65 15.74 11.61
CA VAL A 15 9.89 16.59 10.67
C VAL A 15 10.08 18.06 11.02
N ALA A 16 10.02 18.44 12.30
CA ALA A 16 10.21 19.82 12.75
C ALA A 16 11.62 20.36 12.44
N ASP A 17 12.64 19.50 12.56
CA ASP A 17 14.03 19.84 12.25
C ASP A 17 14.33 19.75 10.74
N GLY A 18 13.34 19.42 9.91
CA GLY A 18 13.48 19.38 8.45
C GLY A 18 14.28 18.19 7.93
N HIS A 19 14.39 17.12 8.71
CA HIS A 19 15.09 15.89 8.32
C HIS A 19 14.18 14.85 7.65
N LEU A 20 12.85 14.97 7.81
CA LEU A 20 11.84 14.10 7.21
C LEU A 20 10.65 14.89 6.67
N VAL A 21 10.00 14.33 5.65
CA VAL A 21 8.76 14.84 5.06
C VAL A 21 7.56 14.28 5.83
N PRO A 22 6.57 15.11 6.21
CA PRO A 22 5.39 14.64 6.90
C PRO A 22 4.50 13.79 5.97
N PRO A 23 3.97 12.65 6.45
CA PRO A 23 3.06 11.82 5.67
C PRO A 23 1.66 12.46 5.59
N VAL A 24 1.05 12.41 4.39
CA VAL A 24 -0.34 12.84 4.19
C VAL A 24 -1.23 11.61 3.98
N ALA A 25 -2.21 11.42 4.86
CA ALA A 25 -3.14 10.30 4.77
C ALA A 25 -4.30 10.63 3.82
N ILE A 26 -4.44 9.83 2.75
CA ILE A 26 -5.60 9.87 1.86
C ILE A 26 -6.49 8.68 2.20
N SER A 27 -7.69 8.93 2.69
CA SER A 27 -8.71 7.89 2.85
C SER A 27 -9.36 7.65 1.50
N VAL A 28 -9.25 6.43 0.97
CA VAL A 28 -10.07 6.01 -0.17
C VAL A 28 -11.49 5.79 0.36
N PRO A 29 -12.53 6.37 -0.27
CA PRO A 29 -13.91 6.19 0.15
C PRO A 29 -14.37 4.77 -0.22
N LEU A 30 -13.88 3.81 0.54
CA LEU A 30 -14.32 2.43 0.48
C LEU A 30 -15.45 2.30 1.49
N LYS A 31 -16.56 1.64 1.11
CA LYS A 31 -17.72 1.42 1.98
C LYS A 31 -17.38 0.72 3.31
N PHE A 32 -16.17 0.17 3.44
CA PHE A 32 -15.65 -0.37 4.70
C PHE A 32 -15.36 0.77 5.68
N GLN A 33 -16.43 1.30 6.27
CA GLN A 33 -16.37 2.15 7.45
C GLN A 33 -15.76 1.35 8.60
N ARG A 34 -15.03 2.06 9.45
CA ARG A 34 -14.31 1.57 10.64
C ARG A 34 -15.20 0.87 11.69
N GLU A 35 -16.46 0.59 11.38
CA GLU A 35 -17.51 0.06 12.25
C GLU A 35 -18.03 -1.32 11.83
N GLY A 36 -17.49 -1.92 10.76
CA GLY A 36 -18.01 -3.18 10.21
C GLY A 36 -19.18 -2.97 9.26
N ILE A 37 -19.37 -3.91 8.34
CA ILE A 37 -20.50 -3.90 7.39
C ILE A 37 -21.73 -4.46 8.12
N LYS A 38 -22.85 -3.73 8.12
CA LYS A 38 -24.16 -4.26 8.53
C LYS A 38 -24.87 -4.79 7.29
N TYR A 39 -25.36 -6.02 7.38
CA TYR A 39 -26.08 -6.71 6.30
C TYR A 39 -27.23 -5.85 5.71
N ASP A 40 -27.95 -5.14 6.57
CA ASP A 40 -29.11 -4.35 6.18
C ASP A 40 -28.76 -3.16 5.26
N ASP A 41 -27.51 -2.67 5.33
CA ASP A 41 -27.02 -1.52 4.57
C ASP A 41 -26.36 -1.91 3.23
N LEU A 42 -26.31 -3.22 2.93
CA LEU A 42 -25.78 -3.73 1.67
C LEU A 42 -26.81 -3.63 0.53
N PRO A 43 -26.39 -3.27 -0.69
CA PRO A 43 -27.22 -3.43 -1.88
C PRO A 43 -27.47 -4.93 -2.17
N GLU A 44 -28.57 -5.23 -2.86
CA GLU A 44 -29.09 -6.61 -3.05
C GLU A 44 -28.05 -7.58 -3.65
N ASP A 45 -27.20 -7.09 -4.56
CA ASP A 45 -26.12 -7.84 -5.21
C ASP A 45 -24.94 -8.16 -4.27
N GLU A 46 -24.68 -7.29 -3.30
CA GLU A 46 -23.70 -7.53 -2.23
C GLU A 46 -24.30 -8.42 -1.13
N LYS A 47 -25.63 -8.38 -0.91
CA LYS A 47 -26.35 -9.28 0.03
C LYS A 47 -26.34 -10.72 -0.43
N GLU A 48 -26.58 -10.99 -1.72
CA GLU A 48 -26.49 -12.35 -2.27
C GLU A 48 -25.08 -12.94 -2.10
N GLN A 49 -24.04 -12.11 -2.25
CA GLN A 49 -22.67 -12.53 -1.98
C GLN A 49 -22.44 -12.79 -0.49
N TRP A 50 -23.00 -11.95 0.39
CA TRP A 50 -22.93 -12.11 1.85
C TRP A 50 -23.64 -13.39 2.34
N ASP A 51 -24.79 -13.73 1.75
CA ASP A 51 -25.56 -14.94 2.06
C ASP A 51 -24.92 -16.21 1.50
N SER A 52 -24.05 -16.08 0.50
CA SER A 52 -23.26 -17.19 -0.07
C SER A 52 -21.99 -17.52 0.72
N LEU A 53 -21.59 -16.66 1.66
CA LEU A 53 -20.47 -16.92 2.56
C LEU A 53 -20.94 -17.86 3.67
N GLU A 54 -20.32 -19.04 3.78
CA GLU A 54 -20.59 -19.96 4.88
C GLU A 54 -19.94 -19.43 6.17
N TRP A 55 -20.69 -18.60 6.89
CA TRP A 55 -20.34 -18.23 8.26
C TRP A 55 -20.25 -19.52 9.11
N SER A 56 -19.25 -19.59 9.98
CA SER A 56 -18.88 -20.75 10.80
C SER A 56 -20.04 -21.64 11.26
N GLU A 57 -19.79 -22.95 11.41
CA GLU A 57 -20.78 -24.00 11.78
C GLU A 57 -21.65 -23.69 13.02
N ASP A 58 -21.29 -22.69 13.83
CA ASP A 58 -21.99 -22.30 15.06
C ASP A 58 -22.70 -20.93 14.99
N GLY A 59 -22.75 -20.26 13.83
CA GLY A 59 -23.64 -19.12 13.57
C GLY A 59 -23.43 -17.86 14.45
N THR A 60 -22.21 -17.64 14.98
CA THR A 60 -21.91 -16.45 15.80
C THR A 60 -20.94 -15.49 15.09
N ALA A 61 -21.34 -14.22 14.97
CA ALA A 61 -20.51 -13.15 14.41
C ALA A 61 -19.45 -12.66 15.42
N PRO A 62 -18.15 -12.55 15.06
CA PRO A 62 -17.09 -12.19 15.99
C PRO A 62 -17.06 -10.67 16.33
N ALA A 63 -16.67 -10.35 17.57
CA ALA A 63 -16.43 -8.97 18.06
C ALA A 63 -15.17 -8.29 17.46
N ALA A 64 -14.59 -8.88 16.42
CA ALA A 64 -13.41 -8.44 15.70
C ALA A 64 -13.60 -8.73 14.21
N VAL A 65 -12.90 -7.98 13.36
CA VAL A 65 -12.95 -8.08 11.89
C VAL A 65 -12.89 -9.54 11.47
N ASP A 66 -13.99 -10.01 10.89
CA ASP A 66 -14.10 -11.37 10.40
C ASP A 66 -12.98 -11.63 9.36
N PRO A 67 -12.10 -12.63 9.60
CA PRO A 67 -11.04 -12.96 8.67
C PRO A 67 -11.53 -13.22 7.24
N GLU A 68 -12.75 -13.73 7.07
CA GLU A 68 -13.39 -14.03 5.80
C GLU A 68 -13.90 -12.77 5.10
N ALA A 69 -14.60 -11.88 5.82
CA ALA A 69 -15.01 -10.58 5.29
C ALA A 69 -13.80 -9.71 4.90
N LEU A 70 -12.74 -9.73 5.70
CA LEU A 70 -11.48 -9.05 5.37
C LEU A 70 -10.83 -9.68 4.13
N ASN A 71 -10.90 -11.00 3.98
CA ASN A 71 -10.35 -11.67 2.81
C ASN A 71 -11.16 -11.33 1.54
N SER A 72 -12.48 -11.44 1.61
CA SER A 72 -13.38 -11.08 0.52
C SER A 72 -13.16 -9.63 0.07
N TRP A 73 -13.04 -8.69 1.03
CA TRP A 73 -12.73 -7.29 0.73
C TRP A 73 -11.37 -7.09 0.06
N LEU A 74 -10.32 -7.76 0.55
CA LEU A 74 -8.97 -7.67 -0.05
C LEU A 74 -8.95 -8.23 -1.48
N PHE A 75 -9.73 -9.27 -1.76
CA PHE A 75 -9.86 -9.86 -3.09
C PHE A 75 -11.05 -9.28 -3.88
N ASN A 76 -11.70 -8.22 -3.40
CA ASN A 76 -12.80 -7.59 -4.10
C ASN A 76 -12.24 -6.73 -5.25
N GLN A 77 -12.62 -7.07 -6.48
CA GLN A 77 -12.12 -6.42 -7.69
C GLN A 77 -12.43 -4.91 -7.70
N ASP A 78 -13.66 -4.52 -7.40
CA ASP A 78 -14.11 -3.12 -7.38
C ASP A 78 -13.33 -2.30 -6.32
N THR A 79 -13.08 -2.88 -5.15
CA THR A 79 -12.27 -2.26 -4.10
C THR A 79 -10.83 -2.03 -4.58
N VAL A 80 -10.18 -3.06 -5.12
CA VAL A 80 -8.80 -2.95 -5.61
C VAL A 80 -8.73 -1.93 -6.75
N ASP A 81 -9.66 -1.98 -7.68
CA ASP A 81 -9.73 -1.06 -8.82
C ASP A 81 -9.88 0.40 -8.37
N LYS A 82 -10.78 0.69 -7.42
CA LYS A 82 -10.97 2.03 -6.86
C LYS A 82 -9.73 2.57 -6.17
N VAL A 83 -9.02 1.72 -5.43
CA VAL A 83 -7.76 2.12 -4.78
C VAL A 83 -6.68 2.39 -5.83
N LEU A 84 -6.55 1.54 -6.86
CA LEU A 84 -5.59 1.72 -7.95
C LEU A 84 -5.91 2.98 -8.78
N GLU A 85 -7.18 3.25 -9.06
CA GLU A 85 -7.63 4.49 -9.69
C GLU A 85 -7.31 5.71 -8.83
N THR A 86 -7.59 5.63 -7.53
CA THR A 86 -7.26 6.72 -6.59
C THR A 86 -5.75 6.98 -6.55
N LEU A 87 -4.94 5.93 -6.57
CA LEU A 87 -3.48 6.04 -6.65
C LEU A 87 -3.04 6.73 -7.95
N MET A 88 -3.58 6.33 -9.10
CA MET A 88 -3.17 6.90 -10.40
C MET A 88 -3.64 8.35 -10.60
N THR A 89 -4.75 8.73 -9.98
CA THR A 89 -5.34 10.07 -10.09
C THR A 89 -4.81 11.05 -9.05
N LYS A 90 -4.67 10.61 -7.79
CA LYS A 90 -4.30 11.47 -6.64
C LYS A 90 -2.92 11.17 -6.07
N GLY A 91 -2.27 10.09 -6.49
CA GLY A 91 -0.91 9.79 -6.08
C GLY A 91 0.05 10.87 -6.55
N GLN A 92 1.10 11.08 -5.75
CA GLN A 92 2.16 12.02 -6.08
C GLN A 92 2.84 11.61 -7.39
N LYS A 93 3.01 12.60 -8.26
CA LYS A 93 3.59 12.43 -9.60
C LYS A 93 4.92 13.16 -9.68
N VAL A 94 5.80 12.65 -10.53
CA VAL A 94 7.12 13.19 -10.85
C VAL A 94 7.20 13.51 -12.33
N ALA A 95 8.34 14.01 -12.80
CA ALA A 95 8.56 14.42 -14.19
C ALA A 95 7.50 15.44 -14.66
N GLY A 96 7.29 16.51 -13.89
CA GLY A 96 6.33 17.56 -14.24
C GLY A 96 4.86 17.15 -14.15
N GLY A 97 4.56 16.01 -13.52
CA GLY A 97 3.19 15.50 -13.36
C GLY A 97 2.80 14.42 -14.36
N ASP A 98 3.68 14.04 -15.27
CA ASP A 98 3.39 13.06 -16.33
C ASP A 98 3.44 11.61 -15.83
N ARG A 99 4.21 11.35 -14.77
CA ARG A 99 4.51 9.98 -14.31
C ARG A 99 4.23 9.81 -12.83
N LEU A 100 3.61 8.70 -12.44
CA LEU A 100 3.46 8.37 -11.02
C LEU A 100 4.85 8.22 -10.37
N GLY A 101 5.04 8.83 -9.20
CA GLY A 101 6.24 8.65 -8.41
C GLY A 101 6.37 7.22 -7.90
N LYS A 102 7.56 6.88 -7.35
CA LYS A 102 7.82 5.53 -6.84
C LYS A 102 6.81 5.20 -5.74
N THR A 103 6.16 4.06 -5.91
CA THR A 103 5.01 3.64 -5.11
C THR A 103 5.24 2.23 -4.57
N ILE A 104 4.98 2.03 -3.30
CA ILE A 104 4.90 0.68 -2.71
C ILE A 104 3.44 0.37 -2.38
N ILE A 105 2.98 -0.79 -2.83
CA ILE A 105 1.70 -1.36 -2.45
C ILE A 105 1.96 -2.54 -1.52
N PHE A 106 1.49 -2.44 -0.27
CA PHE A 106 1.65 -3.47 0.73
C PHE A 106 0.47 -4.45 0.71
N ALA A 107 0.68 -5.60 0.08
CA ALA A 107 -0.30 -6.67 -0.06
C ALA A 107 -0.33 -7.60 1.16
N LYS A 108 -1.47 -8.27 1.37
CA LYS A 108 -1.68 -9.20 2.49
C LYS A 108 -0.79 -10.44 2.39
N ASN A 109 -0.73 -11.04 1.21
CA ASN A 109 -0.02 -12.28 0.90
C ASN A 109 0.32 -12.28 -0.62
N ASN A 110 1.02 -13.33 -1.09
CA ASN A 110 1.47 -13.39 -2.47
C ASN A 110 0.31 -13.42 -3.47
N ASP A 111 -0.72 -14.21 -3.19
CA ASP A 111 -1.91 -14.31 -4.07
C ASP A 111 -2.61 -12.96 -4.20
N HIS A 112 -2.66 -12.18 -3.12
CA HIS A 112 -3.19 -10.82 -3.16
C HIS A 112 -2.26 -9.89 -3.95
N ALA A 113 -0.94 -10.02 -3.83
CA ALA A 113 0.00 -9.23 -4.61
C ALA A 113 -0.16 -9.48 -6.12
N ASP A 114 -0.28 -10.75 -6.51
CA ASP A 114 -0.54 -11.16 -7.89
C ASP A 114 -1.90 -10.66 -8.38
N PHE A 115 -2.93 -10.73 -7.53
CA PHE A 115 -4.27 -10.21 -7.84
C PHE A 115 -4.25 -8.70 -8.09
N ILE A 116 -3.57 -7.91 -7.24
CA ILE A 116 -3.42 -6.45 -7.43
C ILE A 116 -2.72 -6.15 -8.75
N ALA A 117 -1.63 -6.88 -9.07
CA ALA A 117 -0.89 -6.67 -10.30
C ALA A 117 -1.73 -7.03 -11.55
N ASP A 118 -2.49 -8.12 -11.51
CA ASP A 118 -3.41 -8.50 -12.60
C ASP A 118 -4.53 -7.46 -12.79
N ARG A 119 -5.12 -6.96 -11.70
CA ARG A 119 -6.10 -5.86 -11.76
C ARG A 119 -5.48 -4.58 -12.34
N PHE A 120 -4.26 -4.24 -11.95
CA PHE A 120 -3.54 -3.09 -12.52
C PHE A 120 -3.31 -3.26 -14.02
N ASP A 121 -2.81 -4.42 -14.46
CA ASP A 121 -2.54 -4.69 -15.88
C ASP A 121 -3.83 -4.70 -16.73
N LYS A 122 -4.96 -5.12 -16.15
CA LYS A 122 -6.29 -5.04 -16.80
C LYS A 122 -6.78 -3.61 -16.95
N ASN A 123 -6.65 -2.79 -15.91
CA ASN A 123 -7.14 -1.40 -15.92
C ASN A 123 -6.21 -0.48 -16.73
N TYR A 124 -4.91 -0.80 -16.81
CA TYR A 124 -3.91 -0.02 -17.54
C TYR A 124 -3.09 -0.89 -18.52
N PRO A 125 -3.69 -1.38 -19.62
CA PRO A 125 -3.02 -2.32 -20.53
C PRO A 125 -1.73 -1.80 -21.18
N HIS A 126 -1.60 -0.48 -21.32
CA HIS A 126 -0.41 0.17 -21.86
C HIS A 126 0.81 0.08 -20.93
N TYR A 127 0.59 -0.20 -19.64
CA TYR A 127 1.62 -0.35 -18.62
C TYR A 127 1.92 -1.80 -18.24
N LYS A 128 1.26 -2.74 -18.92
CA LYS A 128 1.21 -4.15 -18.56
C LYS A 128 2.59 -4.77 -18.43
N GLY A 129 2.84 -5.41 -17.29
CA GLY A 129 4.04 -6.23 -17.04
C GLY A 129 5.35 -5.47 -16.78
N HIS A 130 5.34 -4.13 -16.78
CA HIS A 130 6.55 -3.33 -16.55
C HIS A 130 6.37 -2.19 -15.54
N PHE A 131 5.20 -1.54 -15.49
CA PHE A 131 4.98 -0.42 -14.59
C PHE A 131 4.75 -0.85 -13.14
N ALA A 132 3.92 -1.88 -12.95
CA ALA A 132 3.66 -2.53 -11.67
C ALA A 132 4.29 -3.92 -11.66
N ARG A 133 5.09 -4.23 -10.62
CA ARG A 133 5.71 -5.55 -10.46
C ARG A 133 5.52 -6.07 -9.05
N VAL A 134 5.18 -7.35 -8.96
CA VAL A 134 5.15 -8.09 -7.70
C VAL A 134 6.58 -8.41 -7.27
N VAL A 135 6.92 -8.03 -6.03
CA VAL A 135 8.22 -8.28 -5.41
C VAL A 135 7.99 -9.06 -4.12
N THR A 136 8.15 -10.38 -4.22
CA THR A 136 7.99 -11.32 -3.11
C THR A 136 9.13 -12.32 -3.11
N TYR A 137 9.25 -13.10 -2.04
CA TYR A 137 10.28 -14.13 -1.93
C TYR A 137 10.15 -15.22 -3.00
N LYS A 138 8.96 -15.35 -3.64
CA LYS A 138 8.71 -16.28 -4.75
C LYS A 138 9.09 -15.68 -6.10
N THR A 139 9.30 -14.38 -6.19
CA THR A 139 9.57 -13.69 -7.44
C THR A 139 11.00 -14.01 -7.91
N GLU A 140 11.11 -14.62 -9.08
CA GLU A 140 12.41 -14.79 -9.74
C GLU A 140 13.04 -13.41 -10.02
N TYR A 141 14.34 -13.30 -9.75
CA TYR A 141 15.09 -12.04 -9.91
C TYR A 141 14.52 -10.87 -9.08
N ALA A 142 13.91 -11.13 -7.92
CA ALA A 142 13.39 -10.09 -7.02
C ALA A 142 14.41 -8.97 -6.75
N GLN A 143 15.68 -9.31 -6.54
CA GLN A 143 16.74 -8.32 -6.31
C GLN A 143 16.94 -7.39 -7.51
N SER A 144 16.95 -7.92 -8.74
CA SER A 144 17.07 -7.08 -9.94
C SER A 144 15.91 -6.11 -10.08
N ILE A 145 14.69 -6.57 -9.74
CA ILE A 145 13.49 -5.71 -9.77
C ILE A 145 13.59 -4.63 -8.69
N ILE A 146 14.12 -4.95 -7.51
CA ILE A 146 14.37 -3.99 -6.44
C ILE A 146 15.42 -2.96 -6.87
N ASP A 147 16.51 -3.40 -7.51
CA ASP A 147 17.58 -2.52 -7.99
C ASP A 147 17.05 -1.55 -9.06
N ASP A 148 16.26 -2.06 -10.02
CA ASP A 148 15.62 -1.23 -11.03
C ASP A 148 14.54 -0.31 -10.43
N PHE A 149 13.78 -0.78 -9.44
CA PHE A 149 12.83 0.05 -8.69
C PHE A 149 13.53 1.18 -7.91
N SER A 150 14.72 0.91 -7.39
CA SER A 150 15.50 1.88 -6.61
C SER A 150 16.12 2.97 -7.48
N ALA A 151 16.26 2.74 -8.78
CA ALA A 151 16.71 3.77 -9.71
C ALA A 151 15.57 4.74 -10.08
N LYS A 152 15.80 6.04 -9.84
CA LYS A 152 14.83 7.15 -10.00
C LYS A 152 14.01 7.10 -11.30
N GLU A 153 14.66 6.86 -12.43
CA GLU A 153 14.03 6.89 -13.77
C GLU A 153 13.65 5.51 -14.32
N LYS A 154 14.09 4.42 -13.70
CA LYS A 154 13.81 3.08 -14.21
C LYS A 154 12.43 2.58 -13.77
N MET A 155 11.88 1.66 -14.55
CA MET A 155 10.71 0.87 -14.16
C MET A 155 11.15 -0.34 -13.32
N PRO A 156 10.31 -0.85 -12.41
CA PRO A 156 8.91 -0.45 -12.18
C PRO A 156 8.77 0.86 -11.40
N HIS A 157 7.57 1.45 -11.48
CA HIS A 157 7.18 2.61 -10.65
C HIS A 157 6.24 2.21 -9.51
N ILE A 158 5.57 1.06 -9.62
CA ILE A 158 4.78 0.44 -8.56
C ILE A 158 5.43 -0.90 -8.20
N ALA A 159 5.80 -1.07 -6.95
CA ALA A 159 6.23 -2.35 -6.40
C ALA A 159 5.16 -2.89 -5.45
N VAL A 160 4.59 -4.04 -5.78
CA VAL A 160 3.60 -4.73 -4.94
C VAL A 160 4.35 -5.74 -4.07
N SER A 161 4.40 -5.50 -2.76
CA SER A 161 5.20 -6.28 -1.82
C SER A 161 4.34 -6.82 -0.68
N VAL A 162 4.68 -8.02 -0.21
CA VAL A 162 4.10 -8.59 1.02
C VAL A 162 4.96 -8.21 2.22
N ASP A 163 6.23 -8.58 2.21
CA ASP A 163 7.18 -8.30 3.31
C ASP A 163 8.57 -7.87 2.83
N MET A 164 8.94 -8.09 1.56
CA MET A 164 10.31 -7.84 1.09
C MET A 164 10.71 -6.35 1.12
N LEU A 165 9.74 -5.46 0.93
CA LEU A 165 9.96 -4.01 0.97
C LEU A 165 9.63 -3.37 2.33
N ASP A 166 9.22 -4.16 3.32
CA ASP A 166 8.87 -3.64 4.66
C ASP A 166 10.14 -3.18 5.40
N THR A 167 11.28 -3.83 5.15
CA THR A 167 12.57 -3.54 5.81
C THR A 167 13.75 -3.60 4.84
N GLY A 168 14.65 -2.61 4.92
CA GLY A 168 16.00 -2.72 4.33
C GLY A 168 16.19 -2.10 2.95
N ILE A 169 15.14 -1.66 2.26
CA ILE A 169 15.30 -0.85 1.03
C ILE A 169 15.41 0.64 1.34
N ASP A 170 16.32 1.30 0.62
CA ASP A 170 16.56 2.74 0.70
C ASP A 170 16.33 3.38 -0.69
N VAL A 171 15.12 3.89 -0.88
CA VAL A 171 14.70 4.57 -2.10
C VAL A 171 14.05 5.90 -1.72
N PRO A 172 14.82 7.00 -1.61
CA PRO A 172 14.31 8.32 -1.23
C PRO A 172 13.17 8.84 -2.11
N GLU A 173 13.11 8.38 -3.36
CA GLU A 173 12.13 8.74 -4.39
C GLU A 173 10.73 8.19 -4.12
N ILE A 174 10.54 7.30 -3.13
CA ILE A 174 9.23 6.79 -2.76
C ILE A 174 8.38 7.94 -2.22
N VAL A 175 7.26 8.20 -2.88
CA VAL A 175 6.31 9.27 -2.51
C VAL A 175 4.90 8.76 -2.25
N ASN A 176 4.61 7.52 -2.62
CA ASN A 176 3.29 6.91 -2.44
C ASN A 176 3.41 5.58 -1.71
N LEU A 177 2.58 5.38 -0.68
CA LEU A 177 2.47 4.15 0.07
C LEU A 177 0.99 3.74 0.14
N VAL A 178 0.66 2.54 -0.33
CA VAL A 178 -0.71 2.01 -0.34
C VAL A 178 -0.78 0.78 0.55
N PHE A 179 -1.73 0.76 1.49
CA PHE A 179 -1.89 -0.33 2.45
C PHE A 179 -3.13 -1.15 2.13
N PHE A 180 -2.91 -2.34 1.58
CA PHE A 180 -3.91 -3.39 1.35
C PHE A 180 -3.78 -4.51 2.40
N LYS A 181 -3.40 -4.15 3.62
CA LYS A 181 -3.32 -5.08 4.75
C LYS A 181 -3.50 -4.34 6.07
N VAL A 182 -4.08 -5.01 7.05
CA VAL A 182 -4.13 -4.50 8.42
C VAL A 182 -2.75 -4.67 9.05
N VAL A 183 -2.11 -3.56 9.41
CA VAL A 183 -0.82 -3.58 10.11
C VAL A 183 -1.08 -3.50 11.61
N ARG A 184 -0.98 -4.65 12.30
CA ARG A 184 -1.27 -4.74 13.74
C ARG A 184 -0.13 -4.22 14.63
N SER A 185 1.10 -4.21 14.13
CA SER A 185 2.28 -3.75 14.87
C SER A 185 2.55 -2.28 14.58
N LYS A 186 2.53 -1.45 15.63
CA LYS A 186 2.91 -0.03 15.56
C LYS A 186 4.32 0.14 14.98
N THR A 187 5.27 -0.68 15.42
CA THR A 187 6.66 -0.64 14.93
C THR A 187 6.73 -0.93 13.44
N LYS A 188 6.04 -1.98 12.97
CA LYS A 188 6.02 -2.34 11.53
C LYS A 188 5.36 -1.26 10.69
N PHE A 189 4.27 -0.67 11.19
CA PHE A 189 3.60 0.45 10.52
C PHE A 189 4.54 1.65 10.34
N TRP A 190 5.25 2.05 11.39
CA TRP A 190 6.22 3.14 11.32
C TRP A 190 7.42 2.82 10.41
N GLN A 191 7.89 1.58 10.38
CA GLN A 191 8.93 1.15 9.44
C GLN A 191 8.48 1.25 7.97
N MET A 192 7.22 0.88 7.69
CA MET A 192 6.63 0.97 6.35
C MET A 192 6.41 2.43 5.97
N LEU A 193 5.87 3.25 6.88
CA LEU A 193 5.62 4.68 6.67
C LEU A 193 6.92 5.45 6.42
N GLY A 194 7.98 5.12 7.17
CA GLY A 194 9.30 5.74 7.03
C GLY A 194 9.96 5.54 5.67
N ARG A 195 9.44 4.63 4.81
CA ARG A 195 9.88 4.52 3.42
C ARG A 195 9.52 5.75 2.60
N GLY A 196 8.41 6.41 2.94
CA GLY A 196 7.91 7.58 2.24
C GLY A 196 8.36 8.92 2.82
N THR A 197 9.07 8.96 3.94
CA THR A 197 9.37 10.23 4.65
C THR A 197 10.77 10.78 4.37
N ARG A 198 11.62 10.06 3.63
CA ARG A 198 12.97 10.52 3.29
C ARG A 198 12.92 11.73 2.34
N LEU A 199 13.81 12.69 2.56
CA LEU A 199 14.01 13.83 1.66
C LEU A 199 14.60 13.36 0.32
N CYS A 200 14.22 14.00 -0.77
CA CYS A 200 14.76 13.74 -2.10
C CYS A 200 14.80 15.05 -2.88
N LYS A 201 16.00 15.46 -3.31
CA LYS A 201 16.17 16.71 -4.04
C LYS A 201 15.72 16.61 -5.48
N ASP A 202 15.17 17.70 -6.01
CA ASP A 202 14.72 17.84 -7.39
C ASP A 202 13.82 16.65 -7.83
N LEU A 203 12.96 16.16 -6.93
CA LEU A 203 12.15 14.97 -7.20
C LEU A 203 10.99 15.31 -8.13
N PHE A 204 10.33 16.44 -7.89
CA PHE A 204 9.17 16.88 -8.67
C PHE A 204 9.57 17.75 -9.87
N GLY A 205 10.74 18.39 -9.80
CA GLY A 205 11.36 19.18 -10.86
C GLY A 205 12.59 19.95 -10.33
N PRO A 206 13.31 20.71 -11.17
CA PRO A 206 14.44 21.52 -10.72
C PRO A 206 14.02 22.53 -9.65
N GLY A 207 14.60 22.44 -8.46
CA GLY A 207 14.28 23.26 -7.28
C GLY A 207 13.02 22.84 -6.53
N ASP A 208 12.37 21.75 -6.94
CA ASP A 208 11.16 21.22 -6.30
C ASP A 208 11.50 19.88 -5.62
N ASP A 209 11.97 20.02 -4.39
CA ASP A 209 12.34 18.94 -3.49
C ASP A 209 11.10 18.26 -2.91
N LYS A 210 11.29 17.04 -2.41
CA LYS A 210 10.28 16.31 -1.65
C LYS A 210 10.14 16.80 -0.22
#